data_AF-A0A9D7MK47-F1
#
_entry.id   AF-A0A9D7MK47-F1
#
_cell.length_a   1.000
_cell.length_b   1.000
_cell.length_c   1.000
_cell.angle_alpha   90.00
_cell.angle_beta   90.00
_cell.angle_gamma   90.00
#
_symmetry.space_group_name_H-M   'P 1'
#
loop_
_entity.id
_entity.type
_entity.pdbx_description
1 polymer ?
#
loop_
_entity_poly.entity_id
_entity_poly.type
_entity_poly.pdbx_seq_one_letter_code
_entity_poly.pdbx_strand_id
1 'polypeptide(L)'
;MILLFGLFMNIDNSIAQWVNIGPRGGSIQVADNYNDKMFIVTDYGALVRSTNSGNIWEPVYLSISSYPQILSMDSYENSVIVNHN
;
A
#
# COMPACT_ATOMS: atom_id res chain seq x y z
N MET A 1 1.48 42.34 -42.96
CA MET A 1 2.24 41.29 -42.25
C MET A 1 1.33 40.76 -41.16
N ILE A 2 0.75 39.57 -41.32
CA ILE A 2 -0.11 38.94 -40.31
C ILE A 2 0.74 37.91 -39.58
N LEU A 3 0.90 38.09 -38.27
CA LEU A 3 1.55 37.10 -37.40
C LEU A 3 0.51 36.07 -36.99
N LEU A 4 0.70 34.83 -37.42
CA LEU A 4 -0.09 33.69 -36.97
C LEU A 4 0.59 33.15 -35.70
N PHE A 5 -0.04 33.32 -34.54
CA PHE A 5 0.41 32.67 -33.30
C PHE A 5 -0.18 31.27 -33.24
N GLY A 6 0.68 30.26 -33.38
CA GLY A 6 0.32 28.87 -33.19
C GLY A 6 0.06 28.59 -31.71
N LEU A 7 -1.13 28.07 -31.40
CA LEU A 7 -1.45 27.53 -30.09
C LEU A 7 -0.92 26.09 -30.03
N PHE A 8 0.06 25.82 -29.18
CA PHE A 8 0.55 24.46 -28.94
C PHE A 8 -0.08 23.95 -27.64
N MET A 9 -0.78 22.82 -27.70
CA MET A 9 -1.15 22.05 -26.51
C MET A 9 0.04 21.16 -26.12
N ASN A 10 0.53 21.31 -24.89
CA ASN A 10 1.39 20.30 -24.28
C ASN A 10 0.52 19.10 -23.90
N ILE A 11 0.70 17.99 -24.60
CA ILE A 11 0.15 16.71 -24.20
C ILE A 11 1.19 16.08 -23.28
N ASP A 12 0.97 16.13 -21.96
CA ASP A 12 1.77 15.37 -21.02
C ASP A 12 1.53 13.88 -21.28
N ASN A 13 2.41 13.27 -22.07
CA ASN A 13 2.46 11.83 -22.30
C ASN A 13 3.10 11.13 -21.09
N SER A 14 2.67 11.44 -19.87
CA SER A 14 3.11 10.67 -18.70
C SER A 14 2.56 9.25 -18.84
N ILE A 15 3.38 8.36 -19.38
CA ILE A 15 3.07 6.93 -19.48
C ILE A 15 2.91 6.42 -18.05
N ALA A 16 1.82 5.71 -17.77
CA ALA A 16 1.61 5.08 -16.46
C ALA A 16 2.80 4.16 -16.14
N GLN A 17 3.44 4.36 -14.99
CA GLN A 17 4.60 3.59 -14.56
C GLN A 17 4.34 2.94 -13.19
N TRP A 18 4.78 1.71 -13.04
CA TRP A 18 4.77 1.01 -11.76
C TRP A 18 6.04 1.35 -10.97
N VAL A 19 5.86 1.75 -9.71
CA VAL A 19 6.94 2.03 -8.77
C VAL A 19 6.83 1.09 -7.59
N ASN A 20 7.95 0.54 -7.14
CA ASN A 20 7.98 -0.29 -5.95
C ASN A 20 7.89 0.60 -4.70
N ILE A 21 6.79 0.46 -3.95
CA ILE A 21 6.49 1.19 -2.70
C ILE A 21 6.30 0.25 -1.50
N GLY A 22 6.65 -1.02 -1.67
CA GLY A 22 6.34 -2.08 -0.71
C GLY A 22 7.44 -2.31 0.32
N PRO A 23 7.13 -3.03 1.41
CA PRO A 23 8.15 -3.49 2.34
C PRO A 23 9.11 -4.44 1.61
N ARG A 24 10.41 -4.38 1.97
CA ARG A 24 11.43 -5.26 1.38
C ARG A 24 11.42 -6.62 2.07
N GLY A 25 11.38 -7.69 1.28
CA GLY A 25 11.59 -9.06 1.75
C GLY A 25 10.28 -9.79 2.10
N GLY A 26 9.93 -10.77 1.27
CA GLY A 26 8.75 -11.62 1.44
C GLY A 26 7.72 -11.46 0.34
N SER A 27 6.91 -12.49 0.13
CA SER A 27 5.74 -12.41 -0.74
C SER A 27 4.56 -11.79 0.02
N ILE A 28 3.85 -10.87 -0.63
CA ILE A 28 2.61 -10.31 -0.11
C ILE A 28 1.51 -11.36 -0.29
N GLN A 29 0.85 -11.74 0.81
CA GLN A 29 -0.31 -12.64 0.79
C GLN A 29 -1.61 -11.85 0.65
N VAL A 30 -1.73 -10.75 1.40
CA VAL A 30 -2.91 -9.89 1.43
C VAL A 30 -2.46 -8.45 1.61
N ALA A 31 -3.13 -7.53 0.92
CA ALA A 31 -2.94 -6.09 1.08
C ALA A 31 -4.30 -5.38 1.05
N ASP A 32 -4.42 -4.31 1.81
CA ASP A 32 -5.55 -3.39 1.73
C ASP A 32 -5.06 -1.93 1.84
N ASN A 33 -5.73 -1.00 1.16
CA ASN A 33 -5.33 0.40 1.09
C ASN A 33 -6.51 1.38 1.13
N TYR A 34 -6.38 2.44 1.94
CA TYR A 34 -7.33 3.53 2.03
C TYR A 34 -6.66 4.82 2.51
N ASN A 35 -6.78 5.91 1.74
CA ASN A 35 -6.25 7.25 2.07
C ASN A 35 -4.84 7.22 2.70
N ASP A 36 -3.85 6.80 1.91
CA ASP A 36 -2.43 6.68 2.28
C ASP A 36 -2.09 5.65 3.36
N LYS A 37 -3.09 5.04 3.98
CA LYS A 37 -2.93 3.90 4.89
C LYS A 37 -2.94 2.62 4.09
N MET A 38 -2.02 1.72 4.44
CA MET A 38 -1.94 0.40 3.86
C MET A 38 -1.63 -0.63 4.94
N PHE A 39 -2.25 -1.79 4.84
CA PHE A 39 -1.90 -2.98 5.60
C PHE A 39 -1.41 -4.06 4.64
N ILE A 40 -0.35 -4.75 5.03
CA ILE A 40 0.19 -5.89 4.28
C ILE A 40 0.47 -7.03 5.25
N VAL A 41 0.15 -8.24 4.80
CA VAL A 41 0.56 -9.49 5.45
C VAL A 41 1.54 -10.21 4.55
N THR A 42 2.71 -10.53 5.08
CA THR A 42 3.71 -11.34 4.38
C THR A 42 3.46 -12.84 4.55
N ASP A 43 4.07 -13.63 3.69
CA ASP A 43 4.15 -15.10 3.78
C ASP A 43 4.74 -15.62 5.10
N TYR A 44 5.54 -14.81 5.81
CA TYR A 44 6.04 -15.12 7.14
C TYR A 44 5.07 -14.75 8.28
N GLY A 45 3.86 -14.30 7.96
CA GLY A 45 2.85 -13.87 8.94
C GLY A 45 3.12 -12.50 9.55
N ALA A 46 4.04 -11.72 8.99
CA ALA A 46 4.29 -10.36 9.47
C ALA A 46 3.18 -9.43 8.98
N LEU A 47 2.48 -8.79 9.92
CA LEU A 47 1.58 -7.69 9.64
C LEU A 47 2.37 -6.38 9.71
N VAL A 48 2.39 -5.64 8.61
CA VAL A 48 3.03 -4.33 8.52
C VAL A 48 2.04 -3.29 8.01
N ARG A 49 2.25 -2.05 8.43
CA ARG A 49 1.40 -0.91 8.08
C ARG A 49 2.23 0.24 7.54
N SER A 50 1.72 0.91 6.53
CA SER A 50 2.17 2.24 6.11
C SER A 50 1.04 3.26 6.35
N THR A 51 1.39 4.49 6.69
CA THR A 51 0.46 5.63 6.79
C THR A 51 0.87 6.80 5.91
N ASN A 52 1.74 6.54 4.93
CA ASN A 52 2.33 7.54 4.05
C ASN A 52 2.54 6.99 2.63
N SER A 53 1.54 6.27 2.12
CA SER A 53 1.52 5.76 0.74
C SER A 53 2.70 4.84 0.40
N GLY A 54 3.24 4.12 1.41
CA GLY A 54 4.26 3.10 1.23
C GLY A 54 5.69 3.60 1.35
N ASN A 55 5.88 4.88 1.68
CA ASN A 55 7.21 5.45 1.87
C ASN A 55 7.91 4.85 3.10
N ILE A 56 7.15 4.55 4.16
CA ILE A 56 7.64 3.92 5.40
C ILE A 56 6.69 2.79 5.78
N TRP A 57 7.26 1.69 6.29
CA TRP A 57 6.54 0.51 6.77
C TRP A 57 6.94 0.22 8.22
N GLU A 58 5.94 0.05 9.08
CA GLU A 58 6.11 -0.24 10.50
C GLU A 58 5.46 -1.60 10.82
N PRO A 59 6.08 -2.42 11.69
CA PRO A 59 5.45 -3.66 12.16
C PRO A 59 4.22 -3.33 13.02
N VAL A 60 3.15 -4.11 12.83
CA VAL A 60 1.98 -4.09 13.71
C VAL A 60 2.10 -5.26 14.68
N TYR A 61 2.36 -4.96 15.94
CA TYR A 61 2.44 -5.97 16.99
C TYR A 61 1.05 -6.31 17.51
N LEU A 62 0.66 -7.57 17.37
CA LEU A 62 -0.56 -8.10 17.97
C LEU A 62 -0.23 -8.61 19.37
N SER A 63 -1.12 -8.40 20.34
CA SER A 63 -0.95 -8.85 21.74
C SER A 63 -1.24 -10.36 21.90
N ILE A 64 -0.69 -11.18 21.01
CA ILE A 64 -0.85 -12.64 20.98
C ILE A 64 0.51 -13.31 20.87
N SER A 65 0.65 -14.46 21.52
CA SER A 65 1.93 -15.20 21.62
C SER A 65 2.16 -16.23 20.52
N SER A 66 1.25 -16.34 19.54
CA SER A 66 1.29 -17.31 18.44
C SER A 66 1.17 -16.62 17.09
N TYR A 67 1.46 -17.34 16.00
CA TYR A 67 1.25 -16.86 14.63
C TYR A 67 -0.25 -16.88 14.31
N PRO A 68 -0.94 -15.73 14.25
CA PRO A 68 -2.36 -15.70 13.90
C PRO A 68 -2.55 -16.05 12.43
N GLN A 69 -3.73 -16.60 12.12
CA GLN A 69 -4.25 -16.53 10.76
C GLN A 69 -4.99 -15.21 10.60
N ILE A 70 -4.54 -14.36 9.67
CA ILE A 70 -5.25 -13.13 9.33
C ILE A 70 -6.47 -13.52 8.48
N LEU A 71 -7.67 -13.21 8.98
CA LEU A 71 -8.93 -13.53 8.29
C LEU A 71 -9.39 -12.37 7.40
N SER A 72 -9.25 -11.14 7.89
CA SER A 72 -9.56 -9.94 7.12
C SER A 72 -8.79 -8.72 7.63
N MET A 73 -8.65 -7.72 6.77
CA MET A 73 -8.06 -6.42 7.07
C MET A 73 -8.94 -5.34 6.47
N ASP A 74 -9.06 -4.23 7.19
CA ASP A 74 -9.77 -3.04 6.74
C ASP A 74 -8.96 -1.79 7.13
N SER A 75 -8.40 -1.13 6.12
CA SER A 75 -7.61 0.09 6.21
C SER A 75 -8.45 1.34 6.41
N TYR A 76 -9.74 1.31 6.07
CA TYR A 76 -10.70 2.38 6.38
C TYR A 76 -10.96 2.44 7.88
N GLU A 77 -11.29 1.29 8.47
CA GLU A 77 -11.57 1.17 9.91
C GLU A 77 -10.31 0.96 10.77
N ASN A 78 -9.14 0.74 10.14
CA ASN A 78 -7.89 0.39 10.83
C ASN A 78 -8.08 -0.87 11.71
N SER A 79 -8.76 -1.87 11.17
CA SER A 79 -9.08 -3.12 11.86
C SER A 79 -8.45 -4.31 11.15
N VAL A 80 -8.04 -5.30 11.95
CA VAL A 80 -7.52 -6.59 11.47
C VAL A 80 -8.18 -7.68 12.28
N ILE A 81 -8.89 -8.57 11.60
CA ILE A 81 -9.53 -9.73 12.22
C ILE A 81 -8.58 -10.90 12.10
N VAL A 82 -8.27 -11.51 13.23
CA VAL A 82 -7.35 -12.64 13.34
C VAL A 82 -8.05 -13.83 13.98
N ASN A 83 -7.71 -15.02 13.51
CA ASN A 83 -8.00 -16.24 14.23
C ASN A 83 -6.76 -16.64 15.04
N HIS A 84 -6.97 -16.93 16.32
CA HIS A 84 -5.95 -17.48 17.21
C HIS A 84 -6.51 -18.74 17.88
N ASN A 85 -5.72 -19.82 17.90
CA ASN A 85 -6.04 -21.04 18.66
C ASN A 85 -5.51 -20.93 20.09
#